data_AF-A0A1X1EUX3-F1
#
_entry.id   AF-A0A1X1EUX3-F1
#
_cell.length_a   1.000
_cell.length_b   1.000
_cell.length_c   1.000
_cell.angle_alpha   90.00
_cell.angle_beta   90.00
_cell.angle_gamma   90.00
#
_symmetry.space_group_name_H-M   'P 1'
#
loop_
_entity.id
_entity.type
_entity.pdbx_description
1 polymer ?
#
loop_
_entity_poly.entity_id
_entity_poly.type
_entity_poly.pdbx_seq_one_letter_code
_entity_poly.pdbx_strand_id
1 'polypeptide(L)'
;MNLHEDRDVWLELVHITADHFAIPAVYVEKDYWVTWVLRNLSLSAFRDRLIFKGGTSLSKAHRLIHRFSEDIDLAVHVTGMSGSQVKQLIRDAEITITEGLSYIPNHPAESKHGSFRKTWHNYPRIIAGDFAQASPQLLLEINAFTTPEPFSPMPIKTLIAEALFHMGHATSAERYGLGEFTVNVLNIERTVAEKIMGLVRASREKAPDIALKSRIRHIDAQSGSQATHLV
;
A
#
# COMPACT_ATOMS: atom_id res chain seq x y z
N MET A 1 21.66 -5.10 6.61
CA MET A 1 20.98 -4.52 7.78
C MET A 1 19.73 -3.84 7.28
N ASN A 2 18.59 -4.03 7.94
CA ASN A 2 17.38 -3.31 7.57
C ASN A 2 17.43 -1.91 8.20
N LEU A 3 16.97 -0.88 7.47
CA LEU A 3 17.02 0.51 7.98
C LEU A 3 16.41 0.67 9.38
N HIS A 4 15.27 0.03 9.65
CA HIS A 4 14.54 0.16 10.92
C HIS A 4 15.26 -0.49 12.13
N GLU A 5 16.37 -1.20 11.90
CA GLU A 5 17.21 -1.76 12.97
C GLU A 5 18.22 -0.72 13.52
N ASP A 6 18.50 0.33 12.76
CA ASP A 6 19.39 1.42 13.15
C ASP A 6 18.56 2.67 13.46
N ARG A 7 18.27 2.87 14.74
CA ARG A 7 17.32 3.91 15.20
C ARG A 7 17.76 5.32 14.83
N ASP A 8 19.05 5.62 14.93
CA ASP A 8 19.56 6.98 14.71
C ASP A 8 19.50 7.32 13.22
N VAL A 9 19.97 6.40 12.37
CA VAL A 9 19.87 6.56 10.91
C VAL A 9 18.41 6.55 10.45
N TRP A 10 17.56 5.72 11.06
CA TRP A 10 16.12 5.69 10.79
C TRP A 10 15.48 7.07 10.99
N LEU A 11 15.69 7.68 12.16
CA LEU A 11 15.12 8.99 12.48
C LEU A 11 15.63 10.06 11.53
N GLU A 12 16.94 10.08 11.27
CA GLU A 12 17.56 11.03 10.35
C GLU A 12 16.98 10.91 8.94
N LEU A 13 16.96 9.71 8.36
CA LEU A 13 16.47 9.52 7.00
C LEU A 13 14.98 9.77 6.87
N VAL A 14 14.17 9.45 7.89
CA VAL A 14 12.74 9.77 7.88
C VAL A 14 12.53 11.29 7.86
N HIS A 15 13.25 12.06 8.69
CA HIS A 15 13.13 13.51 8.71
C HIS A 15 13.65 14.17 7.44
N ILE A 16 14.83 13.77 6.95
CA ILE A 16 15.37 14.29 5.67
C ILE A 16 14.40 14.01 4.52
N THR A 17 13.83 12.82 4.46
CA THR A 17 12.86 12.45 3.42
C THR A 17 11.57 13.27 3.55
N ALA A 18 11.09 13.48 4.77
CA ALA A 18 9.91 14.29 5.05
C ALA A 18 10.09 15.74 4.58
N ASP A 19 11.25 16.33 4.88
CA ASP A 19 11.62 17.68 4.45
C ASP A 19 11.78 17.76 2.93
N HIS A 20 12.46 16.79 2.31
CA HIS A 20 12.69 16.74 0.86
C HIS A 20 11.39 16.72 0.05
N PHE A 21 10.38 15.96 0.51
CA PHE A 21 9.08 15.86 -0.15
C PHE A 21 8.02 16.81 0.41
N ALA A 22 8.35 17.62 1.42
CA ALA A 22 7.41 18.48 2.14
C ALA A 22 6.15 17.74 2.64
N ILE A 23 6.34 16.56 3.23
CA ILE A 23 5.26 15.73 3.80
C ILE A 23 5.50 15.43 5.29
N PRO A 24 4.46 15.12 6.08
CA PRO A 24 4.64 14.69 7.45
C PRO A 24 5.56 13.46 7.60
N ALA A 25 6.48 13.49 8.57
CA ALA A 25 7.39 12.38 8.86
C ALA A 25 6.67 11.05 9.18
N VAL A 26 5.48 11.13 9.80
CA VAL A 26 4.62 9.96 10.04
C VAL A 26 4.18 9.26 8.76
N TYR A 27 4.08 9.98 7.64
CA TYR A 27 3.75 9.41 6.34
C TYR A 27 4.95 8.70 5.72
N VAL A 28 6.16 9.24 5.89
CA VAL A 28 7.39 8.58 5.45
C VAL A 28 7.62 7.27 6.20
N GLU A 29 7.49 7.28 7.54
CA GLU A 29 7.60 6.06 8.34
C GLU A 29 6.55 5.03 7.94
N LYS A 30 5.30 5.45 7.72
CA LYS A 30 4.25 4.53 7.29
C LYS A 30 4.46 3.99 5.87
N ASP A 31 4.94 4.81 4.93
CA ASP A 31 5.31 4.38 3.57
C ASP A 31 6.36 3.27 3.59
N TYR A 32 7.35 3.40 4.47
CA TYR A 32 8.37 2.37 4.67
C TYR A 32 7.73 1.03 5.03
N TRP A 33 6.82 1.00 6.01
CA TRP A 33 6.18 -0.24 6.45
C TRP A 33 5.16 -0.80 5.46
N VAL A 34 4.48 0.05 4.68
CA VAL A 34 3.70 -0.41 3.51
C VAL A 34 4.61 -1.13 2.52
N THR A 35 5.75 -0.52 2.21
CA THR A 35 6.73 -1.06 1.28
C THR A 35 7.40 -2.32 1.82
N TRP A 36 7.60 -2.43 3.14
CA TRP A 36 8.10 -3.62 3.82
C TRP A 36 7.21 -4.84 3.56
N VAL A 37 5.89 -4.69 3.69
CA VAL A 37 4.95 -5.77 3.39
C VAL A 37 4.99 -6.18 1.91
N LEU A 38 5.08 -5.21 1.00
CA LEU A 38 5.24 -5.50 -0.44
C LEU A 38 6.58 -6.18 -0.74
N ARG A 39 7.64 -5.84 -0.01
CA ARG A 39 8.94 -6.49 -0.12
C ARG A 39 8.85 -7.94 0.34
N ASN A 40 8.23 -8.19 1.49
CA ASN A 40 7.98 -9.54 1.98
C ASN A 40 7.15 -10.35 0.98
N LEU A 41 6.12 -9.74 0.36
CA LEU A 41 5.37 -10.36 -0.73
C LEU A 41 6.29 -10.78 -1.88
N SER A 42 7.15 -9.87 -2.37
CA SER A 42 8.05 -10.15 -3.50
C SER A 42 9.03 -11.29 -3.25
N LEU A 43 9.43 -11.47 -1.99
CA LEU A 43 10.35 -12.52 -1.54
C LEU A 43 9.64 -13.82 -1.15
N SER A 44 8.32 -13.81 -1.03
CA SER A 44 7.52 -14.96 -0.61
C SER A 44 7.15 -15.90 -1.77
N ALA A 45 6.69 -17.10 -1.43
CA ALA A 45 6.10 -18.04 -2.38
C ALA A 45 4.77 -17.55 -2.99
N PHE A 46 4.22 -16.42 -2.53
CA PHE A 46 2.94 -15.87 -2.99
C PHE A 46 3.08 -14.79 -4.06
N ARG A 47 4.31 -14.38 -4.42
CA ARG A 47 4.57 -13.28 -5.38
C ARG A 47 3.86 -13.43 -6.74
N ASP A 48 3.69 -14.66 -7.20
CA ASP A 48 3.06 -14.99 -8.49
C ASP A 48 1.55 -15.25 -8.35
N ARG A 49 1.02 -15.23 -7.13
CA ARG A 49 -0.38 -15.53 -6.80
C ARG A 49 -1.14 -14.34 -6.22
N LEU A 50 -0.46 -13.26 -5.85
CA LEU A 50 -1.06 -12.05 -5.31
C LEU A 50 -0.64 -10.85 -6.14
N ILE A 51 -1.65 -10.17 -6.69
CA ILE A 51 -1.49 -9.02 -7.56
C ILE A 51 -1.83 -7.77 -6.77
N PHE A 52 -0.86 -6.85 -6.68
CA PHE A 52 -1.06 -5.57 -6.04
C PHE A 52 -1.94 -4.66 -6.89
N LYS A 53 -2.95 -4.04 -6.28
CA LYS A 53 -3.94 -3.21 -6.97
C LYS A 53 -4.37 -2.02 -6.13
N GLY A 54 -5.44 -1.35 -6.55
CA GLY A 54 -6.09 -0.29 -5.77
C GLY A 54 -5.38 1.05 -5.84
N GLY A 55 -5.76 1.98 -4.96
CA GLY A 55 -5.25 3.36 -4.97
C GLY A 55 -3.74 3.44 -4.75
N THR A 56 -3.20 2.60 -3.87
CA THR A 56 -1.77 2.56 -3.53
C THR A 56 -0.92 2.08 -4.70
N SER A 57 -1.43 1.19 -5.55
CA SER A 57 -0.71 0.82 -6.77
C SER A 57 -0.55 1.99 -7.74
N LEU A 58 -1.52 2.91 -7.81
CA LEU A 58 -1.46 4.08 -8.68
C LEU A 58 -0.43 5.11 -8.20
N SER A 59 -0.29 5.32 -6.89
CA SER A 59 0.71 6.25 -6.35
C SER A 59 2.11 5.63 -6.32
N LYS A 60 2.24 4.38 -5.87
CA LYS A 60 3.54 3.76 -5.59
C LYS A 60 4.18 3.07 -6.79
N ALA A 61 3.40 2.30 -7.56
CA ALA A 61 3.94 1.55 -8.70
C ALA A 61 3.89 2.39 -9.98
N HIS A 62 2.75 3.02 -10.24
CA HIS A 62 2.53 3.78 -11.48
C HIS A 62 2.93 5.25 -11.38
N ARG A 63 3.14 5.79 -10.18
CA ARG A 63 3.47 7.22 -9.92
C ARG A 63 2.51 8.20 -10.61
N LEU A 64 1.24 7.83 -10.76
CA LEU A 64 0.23 8.62 -11.47
C LEU A 64 -0.48 9.65 -10.58
N ILE A 65 -0.43 9.46 -9.27
CA ILE A 65 -1.10 10.33 -8.31
C ILE A 65 -0.17 10.63 -7.13
N HIS A 66 -0.10 11.90 -6.75
CA HIS A 66 0.68 12.38 -5.61
C HIS A 66 -0.20 12.42 -4.36
N ARG A 67 -0.64 11.24 -3.89
CA ARG A 67 -1.35 11.11 -2.63
C ARG A 67 -0.59 10.17 -1.69
N PHE A 68 -0.66 10.47 -0.40
CA PHE A 68 -0.27 9.50 0.59
C PHE A 68 -1.15 8.25 0.45
N SER A 69 -0.52 7.07 0.54
CA SER A 69 -1.23 5.83 0.32
C SER A 69 -0.77 4.78 1.31
N GLU A 70 -1.65 4.51 2.25
CA GLU A 70 -1.41 3.71 3.44
C GLU A 70 -1.83 2.23 3.33
N ASP A 71 -2.66 1.91 2.35
CA ASP A 71 -3.37 0.63 2.31
C ASP A 71 -2.71 -0.34 1.33
N ILE A 72 -2.79 -1.63 1.62
CA ILE A 72 -2.29 -2.69 0.74
C ILE A 72 -3.47 -3.52 0.26
N ASP A 73 -3.84 -3.37 -1.01
CA ASP A 73 -4.88 -4.14 -1.66
C ASP A 73 -4.28 -5.21 -2.58
N LEU A 74 -4.50 -6.48 -2.25
CA LEU A 74 -4.05 -7.63 -3.03
C LEU A 74 -5.23 -8.41 -3.60
N ALA A 75 -5.13 -8.80 -4.86
CA ALA A 75 -6.05 -9.74 -5.50
C ALA A 75 -5.38 -11.08 -5.72
N VAL A 76 -6.09 -12.16 -5.38
CA VAL A 76 -5.62 -13.54 -5.61
C VAL A 76 -5.75 -13.87 -7.10
N HIS A 77 -4.64 -14.28 -7.70
CA HIS A 77 -4.54 -14.79 -9.06
C HIS A 77 -4.23 -16.29 -9.02
N VAL A 78 -5.26 -17.13 -9.08
CA VAL A 78 -5.12 -18.59 -9.07
C VAL A 78 -6.16 -19.26 -9.96
N THR A 79 -5.78 -20.36 -10.59
CA THR A 79 -6.66 -21.21 -11.40
C THR A 79 -6.79 -22.59 -10.77
N GLY A 80 -7.99 -23.17 -10.76
CA GLY A 80 -8.21 -24.56 -10.34
C GLY A 80 -8.10 -24.83 -8.84
N MET A 81 -8.08 -23.80 -7.99
CA MET A 81 -8.12 -23.97 -6.53
C MET A 81 -9.55 -23.98 -6.00
N SER A 82 -9.82 -24.86 -5.04
CA SER A 82 -11.08 -24.87 -4.29
C SER A 82 -11.16 -23.70 -3.32
N GLY A 83 -12.38 -23.36 -2.88
CA GLY A 83 -12.57 -22.25 -1.93
C GLY A 83 -11.81 -22.41 -0.61
N SER A 84 -11.62 -23.65 -0.12
CA SER A 84 -10.82 -23.91 1.09
C SER A 84 -9.33 -23.69 0.85
N GLN A 85 -8.82 -24.07 -0.32
CA GLN A 85 -7.44 -23.82 -0.72
C GLN A 85 -7.16 -22.32 -0.88
N VAL A 86 -8.08 -21.56 -1.49
CA VAL A 86 -7.97 -20.09 -1.59
C VAL A 86 -7.96 -19.45 -0.20
N LYS A 87 -8.86 -19.89 0.70
CA LYS A 87 -8.91 -19.39 2.08
C LYS A 87 -7.60 -19.68 2.84
N GLN A 88 -7.01 -20.85 2.62
CA GLN A 88 -5.73 -21.21 3.22
C GLN A 88 -4.60 -20.33 2.68
N LEU A 89 -4.50 -20.17 1.36
CA LEU A 89 -3.53 -19.29 0.72
C LEU A 89 -3.60 -17.86 1.26
N ILE A 90 -4.80 -17.29 1.38
CA ILE A 90 -4.96 -15.91 1.89
C ILE A 90 -4.45 -15.78 3.33
N ARG A 91 -4.71 -16.79 4.18
CA ARG A 91 -4.22 -16.78 5.57
C ARG A 91 -2.70 -16.89 5.64
N ASP A 92 -2.13 -17.84 4.90
CA ASP A 92 -0.68 -18.07 4.91
C ASP A 92 0.07 -16.87 4.33
N ALA A 93 -0.48 -16.26 3.28
CA ALA A 93 0.06 -15.06 2.70
C ALA A 93 0.00 -13.88 3.67
N GLU A 94 -1.13 -13.61 4.32
CA GLU A 94 -1.23 -12.55 5.32
C GLU A 94 -0.14 -12.70 6.38
N ILE A 95 -0.04 -13.88 7.02
CA ILE A 95 0.95 -14.14 8.07
C ILE A 95 2.37 -13.89 7.56
N THR A 96 2.69 -14.37 6.36
CA THR A 96 4.03 -14.28 5.78
C THR A 96 4.39 -12.83 5.45
N ILE A 97 3.50 -12.09 4.78
CA ILE A 97 3.85 -10.75 4.29
C ILE A 97 3.81 -9.69 5.40
N THR A 98 3.07 -9.94 6.48
CA THR A 98 3.02 -9.05 7.66
C THR A 98 4.05 -9.42 8.73
N GLU A 99 5.06 -10.24 8.42
CA GLU A 99 6.14 -10.52 9.36
C GLU A 99 6.83 -9.24 9.83
N GLY A 100 7.03 -9.11 11.15
CA GLY A 100 7.52 -7.90 11.81
C GLY A 100 6.43 -6.89 12.20
N LEU A 101 5.17 -7.14 11.84
CA LEU A 101 4.01 -6.33 12.25
C LEU A 101 3.20 -7.01 13.35
N SER A 102 2.45 -6.22 14.11
CA SER A 102 1.56 -6.68 15.18
C SER A 102 0.10 -6.59 14.74
N TYR A 103 -0.52 -7.74 14.48
CA TYR A 103 -1.94 -7.84 14.13
C TYR A 103 -2.87 -7.30 15.25
N ILE A 104 -3.91 -6.56 14.85
CA ILE A 104 -4.92 -5.98 15.74
C ILE A 104 -6.20 -6.82 15.67
N PRO A 105 -6.46 -7.70 16.66
CA PRO A 105 -7.65 -8.52 16.66
C PRO A 105 -8.92 -7.69 16.92
N ASN A 106 -10.02 -8.06 16.25
CA ASN A 106 -11.35 -7.48 16.48
C ASN A 106 -11.41 -5.96 16.21
N HIS A 107 -10.58 -5.46 15.29
CA HIS A 107 -10.71 -4.07 14.83
C HIS A 107 -12.14 -3.84 14.32
N PRO A 108 -12.83 -2.72 14.63
CA PRO A 108 -14.25 -2.53 14.27
C PRO A 108 -14.56 -2.63 12.78
N ALA A 109 -13.57 -2.35 11.92
CA ALA A 109 -13.67 -2.46 10.47
C ALA A 109 -13.08 -3.77 9.90
N GLU A 110 -12.61 -4.69 10.76
CA GLU A 110 -12.12 -6.01 10.37
C GLU A 110 -13.21 -6.83 9.69
N SER A 111 -12.83 -7.55 8.63
CA SER A 111 -13.74 -8.48 7.97
C SER A 111 -12.97 -9.69 7.42
N LYS A 112 -13.42 -10.88 7.81
CA LYS A 112 -12.79 -12.16 7.46
C LYS A 112 -13.87 -13.17 7.09
N HIS A 113 -14.12 -13.34 5.79
CA HIS A 113 -15.13 -14.29 5.32
C HIS A 113 -14.79 -14.88 3.95
N GLY A 114 -14.99 -16.20 3.80
CA GLY A 114 -14.73 -16.89 2.54
C GLY A 114 -13.33 -16.61 1.97
N SER A 115 -13.29 -16.00 0.78
CA SER A 115 -12.09 -15.59 0.05
C SER A 115 -11.73 -14.11 0.23
N PHE A 116 -12.13 -13.51 1.35
CA PHE A 116 -11.89 -12.11 1.68
C PHE A 116 -11.30 -11.97 3.08
N ARG A 117 -10.24 -11.17 3.18
CA ARG A 117 -9.58 -10.87 4.44
C ARG A 117 -9.15 -9.42 4.47
N LYS A 118 -9.65 -8.66 5.45
CA LYS A 118 -9.34 -7.25 5.68
C LYS A 118 -8.89 -7.07 7.11
N THR A 119 -7.62 -6.71 7.31
CA THR A 119 -6.94 -6.76 8.61
C THR A 119 -6.14 -5.49 8.89
N TRP A 120 -6.00 -5.18 10.18
CA TRP A 120 -5.25 -4.02 10.65
C TRP A 120 -4.04 -4.48 11.45
N HIS A 121 -2.94 -3.77 11.27
CA HIS A 121 -1.65 -4.09 11.88
C HIS A 121 -0.98 -2.83 12.41
N ASN A 122 -0.39 -2.92 13.60
CA ASN A 122 0.58 -1.96 14.10
C ASN A 122 1.96 -2.31 13.56
N TYR A 123 2.75 -1.29 13.24
CA TYR A 123 4.18 -1.41 12.97
C TYR A 123 4.98 -0.80 14.13
N PRO A 124 6.28 -1.13 14.27
CA PRO A 124 7.20 -0.51 15.23
C PRO A 124 7.39 1.00 14.99
N ARG A 125 6.38 1.79 15.39
CA ARG A 125 6.34 3.23 15.19
C ARG A 125 7.25 3.95 16.16
N ILE A 126 8.10 4.84 15.65
CA ILE A 126 8.99 5.66 16.46
C ILE A 126 8.66 7.15 16.29
N ILE A 127 8.11 7.57 15.13
CA ILE A 127 7.73 8.96 14.88
C ILE A 127 6.39 9.27 15.56
N ALA A 128 6.39 10.34 16.36
CA ALA A 128 5.18 10.93 16.89
C ALA A 128 4.67 12.03 15.94
N GLY A 129 3.35 12.13 15.78
CA GLY A 129 2.73 13.15 14.94
C GLY A 129 1.26 12.88 14.68
N ASP A 130 0.58 13.86 14.10
CA ASP A 130 -0.81 13.74 13.67
C ASP A 130 -0.87 13.13 12.27
N PHE A 131 -1.77 12.16 12.09
CA PHE A 131 -2.07 11.55 10.79
C PHE A 131 -3.20 12.28 10.06
N ALA A 132 -3.74 13.36 10.65
CA ALA A 132 -4.88 14.12 10.16
C ALA A 132 -6.08 13.20 9.89
N GLN A 133 -6.36 12.89 8.61
CA GLN A 133 -7.44 11.99 8.21
C GLN A 133 -6.98 10.54 7.96
N ALA A 134 -5.68 10.28 7.88
CA ALA A 134 -5.15 8.92 7.73
C ALA A 134 -5.19 8.17 9.06
N SER A 135 -5.29 6.85 8.96
CA SER A 135 -5.13 5.97 10.13
C SER A 135 -3.64 5.86 10.50
N PRO A 136 -3.27 5.73 11.78
CA PRO A 136 -1.91 5.37 12.17
C PRO A 136 -1.58 3.89 11.89
N GLN A 137 -2.59 3.05 11.66
CA GLN A 137 -2.44 1.60 11.46
C GLN A 137 -2.29 1.25 9.98
N LEU A 138 -1.66 0.11 9.68
CA LEU A 138 -1.60 -0.45 8.33
C LEU A 138 -2.82 -1.31 8.06
N LEU A 139 -3.45 -1.11 6.91
CA LEU A 139 -4.54 -1.93 6.42
C LEU A 139 -4.03 -2.86 5.32
N LEU A 140 -4.25 -4.15 5.51
CA LEU A 140 -4.04 -5.17 4.48
C LEU A 140 -5.39 -5.79 4.09
N GLU A 141 -5.73 -5.69 2.81
CA GLU A 141 -6.90 -6.33 2.20
C GLU A 141 -6.45 -7.34 1.14
N ILE A 142 -6.88 -8.60 1.28
CA ILE A 142 -6.64 -9.67 0.32
C ILE A 142 -7.99 -10.26 -0.09
N ASN A 143 -8.26 -10.34 -1.39
CA ASN A 143 -9.52 -10.86 -1.91
C ASN A 143 -9.35 -11.72 -3.18
N ALA A 144 -10.27 -12.66 -3.41
CA ALA A 144 -10.31 -13.48 -4.64
C ALA A 144 -11.65 -13.34 -5.39
N PHE A 145 -12.19 -12.12 -5.47
CA PHE A 145 -13.51 -11.88 -6.09
C PHE A 145 -13.47 -11.78 -7.62
N THR A 146 -12.29 -11.52 -8.18
CA THR A 146 -12.11 -11.21 -9.60
C THR A 146 -10.83 -11.84 -10.10
N THR A 147 -10.74 -12.09 -11.40
CA THR A 147 -9.47 -12.42 -12.07
C THR A 147 -8.68 -11.13 -12.28
N PRO A 148 -7.53 -10.92 -11.61
CA PRO A 148 -6.78 -9.66 -11.68
C PRO A 148 -5.87 -9.60 -12.92
N GLU A 149 -6.46 -9.62 -14.11
CA GLU A 149 -5.75 -9.55 -15.40
C GLU A 149 -6.20 -8.36 -16.26
N PRO A 150 -5.31 -7.76 -17.08
CA PRO A 150 -3.86 -8.02 -17.14
C PRO A 150 -3.11 -7.34 -15.99
N PHE A 151 -1.94 -7.90 -15.64
CA PHE A 151 -1.01 -7.33 -14.66
C PHE A 151 0.42 -7.36 -15.22
N SER A 152 1.29 -6.51 -14.68
CA SER A 152 2.69 -6.41 -15.10
C SER A 152 3.62 -6.36 -13.88
N PRO A 153 4.82 -6.95 -13.96
CA PRO A 153 5.85 -6.72 -12.94
C PRO A 153 6.24 -5.24 -12.93
N MET A 154 6.07 -4.57 -11.79
CA MET A 154 6.41 -3.17 -11.61
C MET A 154 7.44 -3.00 -10.50
N PRO A 155 8.40 -2.08 -10.67
CA PRO A 155 9.39 -1.81 -9.64
C PRO A 155 8.77 -0.95 -8.50
N ILE A 156 9.15 -1.27 -7.27
CA ILE A 156 8.65 -0.65 -6.03
C ILE A 156 9.85 -0.23 -5.18
N LYS A 157 9.76 0.98 -4.61
CA LYS A 157 10.71 1.50 -3.64
C LYS A 157 10.02 2.35 -2.57
N THR A 158 10.73 2.58 -1.47
CA THR A 158 10.29 3.48 -0.39
C THR A 158 10.50 4.94 -0.81
N LEU A 159 9.77 5.85 -0.17
CA LEU A 159 10.05 7.29 -0.28
C LEU A 159 11.48 7.61 0.17
N ILE A 160 11.99 6.91 1.20
CA ILE A 160 13.38 7.10 1.67
C ILE A 160 14.38 6.75 0.57
N ALA A 161 14.18 5.63 -0.13
CA ALA A 161 15.04 5.25 -1.26
C ALA A 161 14.98 6.27 -2.40
N GLU A 162 13.78 6.80 -2.67
CA GLU A 162 13.57 7.82 -3.69
C GLU A 162 14.26 9.15 -3.34
N ALA A 163 14.15 9.60 -2.08
CA ALA A 163 14.86 10.78 -1.61
C ALA A 163 16.39 10.60 -1.68
N LEU A 164 16.91 9.46 -1.19
CA LEU A 164 18.33 9.14 -1.28
C LEU A 164 18.84 9.17 -2.72
N PHE A 165 18.05 8.65 -3.67
CA PHE A 165 18.38 8.72 -5.08
C PHE A 165 18.41 10.17 -5.60
N HIS A 166 17.39 10.98 -5.30
CA HIS A 166 17.32 12.39 -5.70
C HIS A 166 18.47 13.23 -5.13
N MET A 167 18.96 12.89 -3.93
CA MET A 167 20.09 13.56 -3.28
C MET A 167 21.47 13.02 -3.72
N GLY A 168 21.54 12.06 -4.63
CA GLY A 168 22.81 11.48 -5.10
C GLY A 168 23.46 10.47 -4.14
N HIS A 169 22.69 9.92 -3.19
CA HIS A 169 23.13 8.95 -2.19
C HIS A 169 22.63 7.52 -2.47
N ALA A 170 22.58 7.11 -3.73
CA ALA A 170 22.05 5.80 -4.14
C ALA A 170 22.76 4.61 -3.46
N THR A 171 24.07 4.69 -3.22
CA THR A 171 24.84 3.64 -2.53
C THR A 171 24.38 3.41 -1.09
N SER A 172 23.81 4.43 -0.43
CA SER A 172 23.26 4.29 0.92
C SER A 172 21.98 3.45 0.93
N ALA A 173 21.18 3.49 -0.15
CA ALA A 173 19.96 2.70 -0.24
C ALA A 173 20.27 1.18 -0.22
N GLU A 174 21.32 0.75 -0.92
CA GLU A 174 21.75 -0.66 -0.92
C GLU A 174 22.20 -1.12 0.47
N ARG A 175 23.01 -0.31 1.17
CA ARG A 175 23.52 -0.62 2.52
C ARG A 175 22.41 -0.94 3.51
N TYR A 176 21.29 -0.21 3.45
CA TYR A 176 20.15 -0.36 4.38
C TYR A 176 19.01 -1.24 3.84
N GLY A 177 19.25 -1.99 2.76
CA GLY A 177 18.26 -2.91 2.19
C GLY A 177 17.06 -2.21 1.53
N LEU A 178 17.22 -0.95 1.13
CA LEU A 178 16.19 -0.13 0.47
C LEU A 178 16.21 -0.24 -1.05
N GLY A 179 16.95 -1.22 -1.59
CA GLY A 179 16.99 -1.50 -3.02
C GLY A 179 15.60 -1.73 -3.60
N GLU A 180 15.42 -1.29 -4.84
CA GLU A 180 14.18 -1.49 -5.59
C GLU A 180 13.91 -2.97 -5.80
N PHE A 181 12.65 -3.38 -5.69
CA PHE A 181 12.20 -4.76 -5.92
C PHE A 181 10.94 -4.77 -6.77
N THR A 182 10.59 -5.93 -7.31
CA THR A 182 9.48 -6.05 -8.26
C THR A 182 8.28 -6.74 -7.62
N VAL A 183 7.07 -6.22 -7.89
CA VAL A 183 5.80 -6.84 -7.51
C VAL A 183 4.91 -6.90 -8.75
N ASN A 184 4.07 -7.92 -8.86
CA ASN A 184 3.04 -7.97 -9.89
C ASN A 184 1.93 -6.96 -9.55
N VAL A 185 1.69 -6.00 -10.45
CA VAL A 185 0.74 -4.91 -10.26
C VAL A 185 -0.32 -4.94 -11.35
N LEU A 186 -1.58 -4.75 -10.96
CA LEU A 186 -2.69 -4.67 -11.91
C LEU A 186 -2.47 -3.48 -12.86
N ASN A 187 -2.67 -3.70 -14.16
CA ASN A 187 -2.44 -2.66 -15.15
C ASN A 187 -3.40 -1.48 -14.97
N ILE A 188 -2.97 -0.30 -15.40
CA ILE A 188 -3.67 0.97 -15.16
C ILE A 188 -5.05 0.95 -15.80
N GLU A 189 -5.18 0.41 -17.01
CA GLU A 189 -6.43 0.36 -17.78
C GLU A 189 -7.53 -0.33 -16.98
N ARG A 190 -7.18 -1.45 -16.33
CA ARG A 190 -8.10 -2.20 -15.49
C ARG A 190 -8.46 -1.41 -14.23
N THR A 191 -7.47 -0.80 -13.57
CA THR A 191 -7.69 -0.01 -12.36
C THR A 191 -8.58 1.20 -12.62
N VAL A 192 -8.39 1.89 -13.75
CA VAL A 192 -9.25 3.00 -14.21
C VAL A 192 -10.66 2.51 -14.51
N ALA A 193 -10.81 1.40 -15.23
CA ALA A 193 -12.13 0.83 -15.52
C ALA A 193 -12.89 0.48 -14.23
N GLU A 194 -12.22 -0.13 -13.25
CA GLU A 194 -12.80 -0.44 -11.93
C GLU A 194 -13.27 0.81 -11.18
N LYS A 195 -12.47 1.89 -11.22
CA LYS A 195 -12.86 3.18 -10.64
C LYS A 195 -14.08 3.79 -11.34
N ILE A 196 -14.12 3.80 -12.67
CA ILE A 196 -15.25 4.33 -13.45
C ILE A 196 -16.52 3.52 -13.15
N MET A 197 -16.45 2.20 -13.17
CA MET A 197 -17.59 1.35 -12.82
C MET A 197 -18.09 1.59 -11.39
N GLY A 198 -17.16 1.78 -10.44
CA GLY A 198 -17.50 2.14 -9.06
C GLY A 198 -18.26 3.46 -8.94
N LEU A 199 -17.87 4.48 -9.71
CA LEU A 199 -18.56 5.77 -9.78
C LEU A 199 -19.94 5.64 -10.43
N VAL A 200 -20.05 4.94 -11.56
CA VAL A 200 -21.33 4.69 -12.25
C VAL A 200 -22.31 3.94 -11.36
N ARG A 201 -21.84 2.96 -10.58
CA ARG A 201 -22.67 2.25 -9.62
C ARG A 201 -23.18 3.19 -8.52
N ALA A 202 -22.28 4.00 -7.95
CA ALA A 202 -22.63 4.96 -6.90
C ALA A 202 -23.64 6.00 -7.38
N SER A 203 -23.53 6.47 -8.64
CA SER A 203 -24.48 7.42 -9.22
C SER A 203 -25.89 6.87 -9.39
N ARG A 204 -26.09 5.55 -9.26
CA ARG A 204 -27.38 4.86 -9.37
C ARG A 204 -27.93 4.37 -8.03
N GLU A 205 -27.27 4.69 -6.91
CA GLU A 205 -27.79 4.38 -5.59
C GLU A 205 -28.95 5.31 -5.20
N LYS A 206 -29.73 4.92 -4.18
CA LYS A 206 -30.90 5.69 -3.72
C LYS A 206 -30.56 7.13 -3.29
N ALA A 207 -29.34 7.34 -2.79
CA ALA A 207 -28.80 8.65 -2.39
C ALA A 207 -27.45 8.88 -3.12
N PRO A 208 -27.50 9.23 -4.42
CA PRO A 208 -26.33 9.22 -5.29
C PRO A 208 -25.30 10.27 -4.92
N ASP A 209 -25.72 11.42 -4.37
CA ASP A 209 -24.86 12.48 -3.86
C ASP A 209 -23.97 12.00 -2.69
N ILE A 210 -24.55 11.27 -1.74
CA ILE A 210 -23.82 10.69 -0.60
C ILE A 210 -22.88 9.58 -1.09
N ALA A 211 -23.37 8.70 -1.95
CA ALA A 211 -22.60 7.57 -2.48
C ALA A 211 -21.40 8.05 -3.31
N LEU A 212 -21.61 9.03 -4.20
CA LEU A 212 -20.56 9.64 -5.00
C LEU A 212 -19.55 10.38 -4.13
N LYS A 213 -19.99 11.20 -3.16
CA LYS A 213 -19.07 11.89 -2.22
C LYS A 213 -18.23 10.93 -1.39
N SER A 214 -18.76 9.75 -1.07
CA SER A 214 -18.00 8.68 -0.43
C SER A 214 -16.94 8.10 -1.40
N ARG A 215 -17.34 7.75 -2.63
CA ARG A 215 -16.41 7.19 -3.64
C ARG A 215 -15.31 8.16 -4.05
N ILE A 216 -15.64 9.43 -4.25
CA ILE A 216 -14.69 10.48 -4.60
C ILE A 216 -13.66 10.66 -3.49
N ARG A 217 -14.08 10.66 -2.20
CA ARG A 217 -13.11 10.68 -1.08
C ARG A 217 -12.14 9.49 -1.10
N HIS A 218 -12.58 8.30 -1.49
CA HIS A 218 -11.67 7.15 -1.64
C HIS A 218 -10.71 7.31 -2.84
N ILE A 219 -11.06 8.15 -3.82
CA ILE A 219 -10.20 8.52 -4.96
C ILE A 219 -9.24 9.65 -4.56
N ASP A 220 -9.70 10.65 -3.80
CA ASP A 220 -9.05 11.94 -3.56
C ASP A 220 -8.45 12.16 -2.15
N ALA A 221 -8.59 11.23 -1.19
CA ALA A 221 -8.04 11.41 0.16
C ALA A 221 -6.50 11.32 0.17
N GLN A 222 -5.84 12.40 -0.26
CA GLN A 222 -4.98 13.27 0.54
C GLN A 222 -4.38 14.35 -0.38
N SER A 223 -5.20 15.24 -0.95
CA SER A 223 -4.72 16.57 -1.32
C SER A 223 -4.71 17.43 -0.06
N GLY A 224 -3.66 17.28 0.75
CA GLY A 224 -3.30 18.29 1.72
C GLY A 224 -3.15 19.61 0.97
N SER A 225 -3.95 20.59 1.35
CA SER A 225 -3.85 21.97 0.90
C SER A 225 -2.41 22.47 1.11
N GLN A 226 -1.61 22.44 0.05
CA GLN A 226 -0.34 23.11 -0.26
C GLN A 226 0.64 22.15 -0.97
N ALA A 227 0.27 21.67 -2.16
CA ALA A 227 1.25 21.30 -3.17
C ALA A 227 1.09 22.28 -4.32
N THR A 228 1.86 23.37 -4.22
CA THR A 228 2.07 24.31 -5.33
C THR A 228 2.51 23.51 -6.55
N HIS A 229 1.90 23.80 -7.69
CA HIS A 229 2.25 23.28 -9.01
C HIS A 229 3.76 23.07 -9.18
N LEU A 230 4.16 21.87 -9.60
CA LEU A 230 5.40 21.70 -10.34
C LEU A 230 5.08 20.97 -11.65
N VAL A 231 5.51 21.63 -12.72
CA VAL A 231 5.51 21.26 -14.13
C VAL A 231 6.47 20.10 -14.36
#